data_AF-A0A1Z8US18-F1
#
_entry.id   AF-A0A1Z8US18-F1
#
_cell.length_a   1.000
_cell.length_b   1.000
_cell.length_c   1.000
_cell.angle_alpha   90.00
_cell.angle_beta   90.00
_cell.angle_gamma   90.00
#
_symmetry.space_group_name_H-M   'P 1'
#
loop_
_entity.id
_entity.type
_entity.pdbx_description
1 polymer ?
#
loop_
_entity_poly.entity_id
_entity_poly.type
_entity_poly.pdbx_seq_one_letter_code
_entity_poly.pdbx_strand_id
1 'polypeptide(L)'
;MNKKPNKVLDNVEGFCGPYPSDFIDIDISNDPSFIFQNDTEYDAVTLYDSDGNSVSVNSFFECQHYVKGGWDAIPDQINESFFHNSLFVFSLLSIFIGYIAIKKFFLRGII
;
A
#
# COMPACT_ATOMS: atom_id res chain seq x y z
N MET A 1 -18.66 -17.31 -22.79
CA MET A 1 -18.10 -18.03 -21.64
C MET A 1 -17.53 -16.98 -20.69
N ASN A 2 -18.23 -16.65 -19.61
CA ASN A 2 -17.76 -15.66 -18.64
C ASN A 2 -16.70 -16.31 -17.74
N LYS A 3 -15.42 -16.18 -18.13
CA LYS A 3 -14.31 -16.41 -17.19
C LYS A 3 -14.47 -15.38 -16.08
N LYS A 4 -14.68 -15.85 -14.85
CA LYS A 4 -14.55 -15.02 -13.65
C LYS A 4 -13.17 -14.35 -13.75
N PRO A 5 -13.07 -13.02 -13.64
CA PRO A 5 -11.77 -12.36 -13.71
C PRO A 5 -10.92 -12.92 -12.57
N ASN A 6 -9.72 -13.38 -12.93
CA ASN A 6 -8.80 -13.92 -11.95
C ASN A 6 -8.27 -12.72 -11.16
N LYS A 7 -8.72 -12.56 -9.92
CA LYS A 7 -8.38 -11.44 -9.03
C LYS A 7 -6.86 -11.15 -9.00
N VAL A 8 -6.02 -12.17 -9.19
CA VAL A 8 -4.56 -12.02 -9.24
C VAL A 8 -4.09 -11.36 -10.54
N LEU A 9 -4.72 -11.69 -11.68
CA LEU A 9 -4.41 -11.10 -12.98
C LEU A 9 -4.76 -9.61 -12.99
N ASP A 10 -5.92 -9.26 -12.41
CA ASP A 10 -6.39 -7.87 -12.33
C ASP A 10 -5.44 -7.01 -11.46
N ASN A 11 -4.87 -7.58 -10.40
CA ASN A 11 -3.90 -6.88 -9.54
C ASN A 11 -2.59 -6.62 -10.27
N VAL A 12 -2.06 -7.60 -11.02
CA VAL A 12 -0.83 -7.41 -11.79
C VAL A 12 -1.02 -6.32 -12.82
N GLU A 13 -2.13 -6.33 -13.58
CA GLU A 13 -2.35 -5.29 -14.59
C GLU A 13 -2.53 -3.90 -13.96
N GLY A 14 -3.15 -3.83 -12.78
CA GLY A 14 -3.32 -2.58 -12.04
C GLY A 14 -2.02 -1.99 -11.51
N PHE A 15 -1.05 -2.81 -11.10
CA PHE A 15 0.21 -2.34 -10.52
C PHE A 15 1.37 -2.30 -11.52
N CYS A 16 1.49 -3.31 -12.37
CA CYS A 16 2.62 -3.52 -13.27
C CYS A 16 2.36 -3.04 -14.69
N GLY A 17 1.10 -2.70 -15.04
CA GLY A 17 0.68 -2.35 -16.39
C GLY A 17 0.20 -3.57 -17.20
N PRO A 18 -0.23 -3.36 -18.46
CA PRO A 18 -0.77 -4.44 -19.28
C PRO A 18 0.30 -5.50 -19.60
N TYR A 19 -0.13 -6.76 -19.73
CA TYR A 19 0.76 -7.84 -20.17
C TYR A 19 1.30 -7.58 -21.58
N PRO A 20 2.63 -7.67 -21.80
CA PRO A 20 3.19 -7.62 -23.14
C PRO A 20 2.73 -8.83 -23.96
N SER A 21 2.54 -8.64 -25.27
CA SER A 21 1.99 -9.68 -26.16
C SER A 21 2.87 -10.93 -26.24
N ASP A 22 4.18 -10.77 -26.07
CA ASP A 22 5.17 -11.84 -26.12
C ASP A 22 5.63 -12.30 -24.72
N PHE A 23 4.82 -12.04 -23.68
CA PHE A 23 5.16 -12.41 -22.31
C PHE A 23 5.19 -13.93 -22.12
N ILE A 24 6.29 -14.43 -21.58
CA ILE A 24 6.46 -15.84 -21.20
C ILE A 24 6.73 -15.91 -19.70
N ASP A 25 5.79 -16.51 -18.97
CA ASP A 25 5.94 -16.76 -17.54
C ASP A 25 6.87 -17.95 -17.32
N ILE A 26 8.08 -17.67 -16.80
CA ILE A 26 9.07 -18.69 -16.46
C ILE A 26 9.01 -19.01 -14.96
N ASP A 27 8.98 -20.30 -14.61
CA ASP A 27 9.05 -20.72 -13.22
C ASP A 27 10.50 -20.70 -12.72
N ILE A 28 10.80 -19.71 -11.88
CA ILE A 28 12.12 -19.49 -11.29
C ILE A 28 12.24 -20.11 -9.89
N SER A 29 11.20 -20.81 -9.40
CA SER A 29 11.16 -21.35 -8.03
C SER A 29 12.30 -22.31 -7.68
N ASN A 30 12.94 -22.91 -8.69
CA ASN A 30 14.04 -23.88 -8.52
C ASN A 30 15.43 -23.32 -8.89
N ASP A 31 15.54 -22.02 -9.22
CA ASP A 31 16.80 -21.38 -9.58
C ASP A 31 17.17 -20.29 -8.56
N PRO A 32 17.92 -20.63 -7.49
CA PRO A 32 18.33 -19.66 -6.48
C PRO A 32 19.36 -18.66 -6.99
N SER A 33 19.92 -18.87 -8.18
CA SER A 33 20.88 -17.99 -8.84
C SER A 33 20.25 -17.10 -9.91
N PHE A 34 18.93 -17.15 -10.06
CA PHE A 34 18.22 -16.33 -11.03
C PHE A 34 18.36 -14.84 -10.69
N ILE A 35 18.66 -14.04 -11.72
CA ILE A 35 18.78 -12.58 -11.62
C ILE A 35 17.80 -11.97 -12.62
N PHE A 36 16.91 -11.11 -12.13
CA PHE A 36 15.99 -10.34 -12.97
C PHE A 36 16.77 -9.45 -13.94
N GLN A 37 16.36 -9.48 -15.21
CA GLN A 37 16.95 -8.64 -16.25
C GLN A 37 16.21 -7.31 -16.33
N ASN A 38 16.97 -6.22 -16.39
CA ASN A 38 16.42 -4.89 -16.56
C ASN A 38 15.81 -4.73 -17.96
N ASP A 39 14.59 -4.21 -18.02
CA ASP A 39 13.91 -3.86 -19.26
C ASP A 39 13.93 -2.33 -19.43
N THR A 40 14.65 -1.85 -20.43
CA THR A 40 14.80 -0.40 -20.68
C THR A 40 13.52 0.27 -21.16
N GLU A 41 12.55 -0.50 -21.66
CA GLU A 41 11.24 0.01 -22.10
C GLU A 41 10.19 -0.02 -20.99
N TYR A 42 10.54 -0.59 -19.83
CA TYR A 42 9.66 -0.67 -18.67
C TYR A 42 9.86 0.51 -17.73
N ASP A 43 8.77 1.23 -17.44
CA ASP A 43 8.78 2.28 -16.43
C ASP A 43 8.96 1.65 -15.05
N ALA A 44 9.99 2.09 -14.32
CA ALA A 44 10.28 1.55 -13.00
C ALA A 44 9.11 1.78 -12.04
N VAL A 45 8.66 0.70 -11.39
CA VAL A 45 7.56 0.72 -10.41
C VAL A 45 8.11 0.44 -9.02
N THR A 46 7.61 1.14 -8.01
CA THR A 46 7.90 0.84 -6.61
C THR A 46 6.72 0.11 -5.99
N LEU A 47 6.97 -1.11 -5.51
CA LEU A 47 6.02 -1.95 -4.79
C LEU A 47 6.32 -1.93 -3.29
N TYR A 48 5.30 -2.21 -2.49
CA TYR A 48 5.39 -2.28 -1.03
C TYR A 48 4.89 -3.63 -0.53
N ASP A 49 5.43 -4.10 0.58
CA ASP A 49 4.87 -5.26 1.30
C ASP A 49 4.02 -4.81 2.50
N SER A 50 3.41 -5.78 3.19
CA SER A 50 2.59 -5.53 4.38
C SER A 50 3.37 -4.92 5.56
N ASP A 51 4.69 -5.07 5.56
CA ASP A 51 5.58 -4.57 6.61
C ASP A 51 6.12 -3.16 6.30
N GLY A 52 5.76 -2.60 5.14
CA GLY A 52 6.17 -1.27 4.69
C GLY A 52 7.57 -1.24 4.07
N ASN A 53 8.16 -2.39 3.75
CA ASN A 53 9.37 -2.43 2.94
C ASN A 53 9.01 -2.04 1.51
N SER A 54 9.99 -1.47 0.79
CA SER A 54 9.80 -1.07 -0.60
C SER A 54 10.83 -1.74 -1.51
N VAL A 55 10.40 -2.05 -2.73
CA VAL A 55 11.26 -2.56 -3.79
C VAL A 55 10.94 -1.82 -5.09
N SER A 56 11.99 -1.33 -5.76
CA SER A 56 11.86 -0.73 -7.08
C SER A 56 12.27 -1.75 -8.14
N VAL A 57 11.31 -2.12 -8.98
CA VAL A 57 11.44 -3.14 -10.02
C VAL A 57 11.53 -2.48 -11.38
N ASN A 58 12.34 -3.05 -12.28
CA ASN A 58 12.61 -2.47 -13.61
C ASN A 58 12.30 -3.44 -14.75
N SER A 59 11.43 -4.43 -14.52
CA SER A 59 10.85 -5.24 -15.59
C SER A 59 9.45 -5.72 -15.22
N PHE A 60 8.63 -5.96 -16.24
CA PHE A 60 7.27 -6.48 -16.03
C PHE A 60 7.28 -7.85 -15.33
N PHE A 61 8.21 -8.73 -15.74
CA PHE A 61 8.35 -10.06 -15.14
C PHE A 61 8.69 -10.00 -13.65
N GLU A 62 9.63 -9.12 -13.28
CA GLU A 62 9.98 -8.87 -11.88
C GLU A 62 8.78 -8.32 -11.10
N CYS A 63 8.11 -7.30 -11.62
CA CYS A 63 6.92 -6.74 -10.99
C CYS A 63 5.84 -7.78 -10.74
N GLN A 64 5.53 -8.60 -11.75
CA GLN A 64 4.55 -9.68 -11.62
C GLN A 64 4.94 -10.68 -10.52
N HIS A 65 6.22 -11.05 -10.45
CA HIS A 65 6.71 -11.99 -9.43
C HIS A 65 6.47 -11.45 -8.02
N TYR A 66 6.81 -10.18 -7.78
CA TYR A 66 6.56 -9.52 -6.49
C TYR A 66 5.07 -9.40 -6.18
N VAL A 67 4.23 -8.98 -7.14
CA VAL A 67 2.77 -8.87 -6.93
C VAL A 67 2.14 -10.23 -6.62
N LYS A 68 2.53 -11.30 -7.33
CA LYS A 68 2.10 -12.67 -7.02
C LYS A 68 2.58 -13.12 -5.63
N GLY A 69 3.74 -12.64 -5.20
CA GLY A 69 4.30 -12.84 -3.87
C GLY A 69 3.61 -12.05 -2.75
N GLY A 70 2.62 -11.22 -3.07
CA GLY A 70 1.86 -10.44 -2.09
C GLY A 70 2.34 -9.02 -1.89
N TRP A 71 3.19 -8.51 -2.78
CA TRP A 71 3.57 -7.10 -2.80
C TRP A 71 2.53 -6.31 -3.56
N ASP A 72 1.56 -5.73 -2.85
CA ASP A 72 0.60 -4.80 -3.40
C ASP A 72 1.09 -3.37 -3.19
N ALA A 73 1.20 -2.58 -4.25
CA ALA A 73 1.60 -1.19 -4.08
C ALA A 73 0.50 -0.47 -3.28
N ILE A 74 0.85 0.04 -2.10
CA ILE A 74 -0.04 0.84 -1.26
C ILE A 74 0.38 2.32 -1.27
N PRO A 75 0.21 3.09 -2.37
CA PRO A 75 0.32 4.54 -2.28
C PRO A 75 -0.85 5.15 -1.48
N ASP A 76 -2.05 4.57 -1.58
CA ASP A 76 -3.28 5.23 -1.11
C ASP A 76 -3.87 4.69 0.20
N GLN A 77 -3.53 3.47 0.66
CA GLN A 77 -4.09 2.95 1.92
C GLN A 77 -3.32 3.41 3.16
N ILE A 78 -2.09 3.93 3.00
CA ILE A 78 -1.46 4.76 4.04
C ILE A 78 -2.00 6.17 3.84
N ASN A 79 -3.31 6.35 4.06
CA ASN A 79 -3.90 7.67 4.15
C ASN A 79 -3.49 8.29 5.50
N GLU A 80 -2.19 8.52 5.66
CA GLU A 80 -1.55 9.09 6.84
C GLU A 80 -2.28 10.38 7.23
N SER A 81 -2.67 11.16 6.21
CA SER A 81 -3.48 12.36 6.37
C SER A 81 -4.81 12.11 7.08
N PHE A 82 -5.52 11.02 6.78
CA PHE A 82 -6.78 10.68 7.48
C PHE A 82 -6.55 10.41 8.96
N PHE A 83 -5.52 9.61 9.30
CA PHE A 83 -5.19 9.32 10.69
C PHE A 83 -4.73 10.57 11.45
N HIS A 84 -3.86 11.37 10.84
CA HIS A 84 -3.40 12.64 11.41
C HIS A 84 -4.55 13.62 11.64
N ASN A 85 -5.44 13.78 10.66
CA ASN A 85 -6.63 14.64 10.77
C ASN A 85 -7.58 14.15 11.86
N SER A 86 -7.80 12.83 11.96
CA SER A 86 -8.63 12.23 12.99
C SER A 86 -8.07 12.48 14.39
N LEU A 87 -6.77 12.20 14.60
CA LEU A 87 -6.08 12.43 15.87
C LEU A 87 -6.08 13.91 16.26
N PHE A 88 -5.89 14.82 15.30
CA PHE A 88 -5.95 16.26 15.53
C PHE A 88 -7.31 16.71 16.05
N VAL A 89 -8.40 16.24 15.43
CA VAL A 89 -9.77 16.54 15.89
C VAL A 89 -10.02 16.00 17.29
N PHE A 90 -9.61 14.76 17.58
CA PHE A 90 -9.75 14.18 18.93
C PHE A 90 -8.97 14.97 19.98
N SER A 91 -7.77 15.45 19.65
CA SER A 91 -6.96 16.29 20.53
C SER A 91 -7.69 17.58 20.90
N LEU A 92 -8.23 18.31 19.93
CA LEU A 92 -8.99 19.55 20.17
C LEU A 92 -10.24 19.31 21.02
N LEU A 93 -10.98 18.24 20.74
CA LEU A 93 -12.15 17.86 21.54
C LEU A 93 -11.79 17.54 22.98
N SER A 94 -10.68 16.83 23.20
CA SER A 94 -10.20 16.48 24.55
C SER A 94 -9.87 17.72 25.38
N ILE A 95 -9.23 18.72 24.77
CA ILE A 95 -8.89 20.00 25.42
C ILE A 95 -10.16 20.77 25.76
N PHE A 96 -11.11 20.84 24.84
CA PHE A 96 -12.38 21.54 25.05
C PHE A 96 -13.20 20.91 26.18
N ILE A 97 -13.34 19.58 26.18
CA ILE A 97 -14.02 18.83 27.24
C ILE A 97 -13.28 19.00 28.58
N GLY A 98 -11.95 18.90 28.57
CA GLY A 98 -11.11 19.12 29.75
C GLY A 98 -11.30 20.50 30.36
N TYR A 99 -11.32 21.55 29.54
CA TYR A 99 -11.59 22.92 29.98
C TYR A 99 -12.96 23.06 30.66
N ILE A 100 -14.01 22.50 30.05
CA ILE A 100 -15.36 22.53 30.63
C ILE A 100 -15.40 21.76 31.96
N ALA A 101 -14.76 20.60 32.04
CA ALA A 101 -14.71 19.79 33.25
C ALA A 101 -14.00 20.52 34.40
N ILE A 102 -12.84 21.13 34.13
CA ILE A 102 -12.08 21.92 35.12
C ILE A 102 -12.91 23.12 35.60
N LYS A 103 -13.52 23.87 34.67
CA LYS A 103 -14.36 25.02 35.01
C LYS A 103 -15.56 24.62 35.87
N LYS A 104 -16.23 23.51 35.53
CA LYS A 104 -17.37 22.98 36.29
C LYS A 104 -16.95 22.49 37.68
N PHE A 105 -15.77 21.90 37.82
CA PHE A 105 -15.22 21.48 39.11
C PHE A 105 -14.90 22.69 40.00
N PHE A 106 -14.25 23.72 39.46
CA PHE A 106 -13.96 24.95 40.21
C PHE A 106 -15.23 25.69 40.65
N LEU A 107 -16.25 25.80 39.78
CA LEU A 107 -17.53 26.44 40.12
C LEU A 107 -18.35 25.65 41.16
N ARG A 108 -18.21 24.32 41.20
CA ARG A 108 -18.84 23.47 42.22
C ARG A 108 -18.07 23.40 43.54
N GLY A 109 -16.78 23.76 43.55
CA GLY A 109 -15.99 23.86 44.77
C GLY A 109 -16.08 25.22 45.48
N ILE A 110 -16.71 26.22 44.84
CA ILE A 110 -16.90 27.59 45.35
C ILE A 110 -18.31 27.81 45.93
N ILE A 111 -19.28 26.94 45.63
CA ILE A 111 -20.64 26.91 46.20
C ILE A 111 -20.70 25.82 47.26
#